data_AF-A0A6A3I408-F1
#
_entry.id   AF-A0A6A3I408-F1
#
_cell.length_a   1.000
_cell.length_b   1.000
_cell.length_c   1.000
_cell.angle_alpha   90.00
_cell.angle_beta   90.00
_cell.angle_gamma   90.00
#
_symmetry.space_group_name_H-M   'P 1'
#
loop_
_entity.id
_entity.type
_entity.pdbx_description
1 polymer ?
#
loop_
_entity_poly.entity_id
_entity_poly.type
_entity_poly.pdbx_seq_one_letter_code
_entity_poly.pdbx_strand_id
1 'polypeptide(L)'
;MTITQDGMDAVSRSLFMPVMFMLDFGMFQYLVPVYYPRRHERRVQMLLLASFIGFASHVYFEHDVETMLAFNDISEACAQLTFLIQITLIGHAVRAKVKLRSITWFTYAAEALILLDWVNMLASAVEAAGVDVGDGLHVFSNVLESVTLTFVPIFRFYYLSLSSSFRQVLSERKLEMLCYFLVATHEDVFIVLEHATGVSWEYAQGIYMRSTIVTCILLNLRQKARPGVAPSRRMA
;
A
#
# COMPACT_ATOMS: atom_id res chain seq x y z
N MET A 1 -15.54 29.92 0.72
CA MET A 1 -14.38 29.81 -0.19
C MET A 1 -14.74 28.80 -1.24
N THR A 2 -14.98 29.22 -2.48
CA THR A 2 -15.15 28.30 -3.61
C THR A 2 -13.77 27.73 -3.95
N ILE A 3 -13.60 26.42 -3.78
CA ILE A 3 -12.38 25.72 -4.17
C ILE A 3 -12.35 25.74 -5.70
N THR A 4 -11.29 26.29 -6.29
CA THR A 4 -11.06 26.28 -7.74
C THR A 4 -9.99 25.25 -8.09
N GLN A 5 -10.04 24.69 -9.30
CA GLN A 5 -9.05 23.71 -9.78
C GLN A 5 -7.62 24.27 -9.70
N ASP A 6 -7.41 25.50 -10.17
CA ASP A 6 -6.10 26.17 -10.08
C ASP A 6 -5.57 26.30 -8.65
N GLY A 7 -6.48 26.50 -7.67
CA GLY A 7 -6.14 26.55 -6.26
C GLY A 7 -5.74 25.18 -5.73
N MET A 8 -6.41 24.11 -6.16
CA MET A 8 -6.09 22.73 -5.81
C MET A 8 -4.76 22.28 -6.41
N ASP A 9 -4.48 22.64 -7.66
CA ASP A 9 -3.22 22.31 -8.33
C ASP A 9 -2.04 23.03 -7.66
N ALA A 10 -2.22 24.28 -7.26
CA ALA A 10 -1.22 25.04 -6.50
C ALA A 10 -0.93 24.41 -5.13
N VAL A 11 -1.97 23.98 -4.40
CA VAL A 11 -1.82 23.27 -3.12
C VAL A 11 -1.16 21.90 -3.33
N SER A 12 -1.52 21.21 -4.40
CA SER A 12 -0.97 19.89 -4.72
C SER A 12 0.54 19.95 -4.96
N ARG A 13 1.00 20.94 -5.74
CA ARG A 13 2.43 21.19 -5.99
C ARG A 13 3.19 21.64 -4.74
N SER A 14 2.62 22.57 -3.98
CA SER A 14 3.34 23.22 -2.88
C SER A 14 3.35 22.41 -1.58
N LEU A 15 2.31 21.60 -1.35
CA LEU A 15 2.12 20.90 -0.07
C LEU A 15 1.98 19.39 -0.26
N PHE A 16 1.13 18.93 -1.18
CA PHE A 16 0.80 17.50 -1.22
C PHE A 16 1.95 16.64 -1.72
N MET A 17 2.64 17.06 -2.78
CA MET A 17 3.80 16.38 -3.35
C MET A 17 4.95 16.22 -2.33
N PRO A 18 5.41 17.28 -1.63
CA PRO A 18 6.39 17.13 -0.55
C PRO A 18 5.96 16.17 0.57
N VAL A 19 4.67 16.17 0.93
CA VAL A 19 4.14 15.27 1.96
C VAL A 19 4.17 13.82 1.48
N MET A 20 3.74 13.54 0.25
CA MET A 20 3.79 12.19 -0.33
C MET A 20 5.22 11.67 -0.41
N PHE A 21 6.17 12.51 -0.85
CA PHE A 21 7.59 12.18 -0.83
C PHE A 21 8.09 11.81 0.56
N MET A 22 7.73 12.60 1.58
CA MET A 22 8.13 12.32 2.96
C MET A 22 7.53 11.02 3.48
N LEU A 23 6.30 10.67 3.08
CA LEU A 23 5.66 9.41 3.42
C LEU A 23 6.37 8.23 2.74
N ASP A 24 6.69 8.32 1.45
CA ASP A 24 7.39 7.27 0.71
C ASP A 24 8.83 7.10 1.17
N PHE A 25 9.54 8.21 1.38
CA PHE A 25 10.86 8.21 1.99
C PHE A 25 10.84 7.59 3.38
N GLY A 26 9.88 7.98 4.22
CA GLY A 26 9.70 7.43 5.56
C GLY A 26 9.41 5.93 5.53
N MET A 27 8.56 5.48 4.59
CA MET A 27 8.27 4.06 4.39
C MET A 27 9.52 3.30 3.95
N PHE A 28 10.26 3.80 2.96
CA PHE A 28 11.51 3.20 2.49
C PHE A 28 12.58 3.13 3.61
N GLN A 29 12.85 4.26 4.27
CA GLN A 29 13.79 4.36 5.40
C GLN A 29 13.43 3.43 6.54
N TYR A 30 12.16 3.13 6.73
CA TYR A 30 11.70 2.19 7.73
C TYR A 30 11.88 0.73 7.27
N LEU A 31 11.51 0.41 6.04
CA LEU A 31 11.54 -0.96 5.53
C LEU A 31 12.94 -1.51 5.36
N VAL A 32 13.89 -0.65 4.96
CA VAL A 32 15.31 -1.01 4.84
C VAL A 32 15.82 -1.63 6.14
N PRO A 33 15.95 -0.94 7.29
CA PRO A 33 16.54 -1.52 8.50
C PRO A 33 15.76 -2.73 9.03
N VAL A 34 14.44 -2.75 8.90
CA VAL A 34 13.60 -3.86 9.41
C VAL A 34 13.78 -5.14 8.60
N TYR A 35 13.88 -5.04 7.28
CA TYR A 35 13.91 -6.20 6.39
C TYR A 35 15.30 -6.48 5.80
N TYR A 36 16.27 -5.57 5.89
CA TYR A 36 17.64 -5.74 5.40
C TYR A 36 18.36 -7.00 5.93
N PRO A 37 18.18 -7.43 7.19
CA PRO A 37 18.76 -8.70 7.66
C PRO A 37 18.27 -9.92 6.85
N ARG A 38 17.07 -9.84 6.27
CA ARG A 38 16.42 -10.91 5.47
C ARG A 38 16.50 -10.65 3.97
N ARG A 39 17.39 -9.77 3.50
CA ARG A 39 17.55 -9.39 2.08
C ARG A 39 17.87 -10.53 1.12
N HIS A 40 18.24 -11.71 1.62
CA HIS A 40 18.47 -12.90 0.80
C HIS A 40 17.15 -13.51 0.29
N GLU A 41 16.01 -13.21 0.93
CA GLU A 41 14.71 -13.68 0.48
C GLU A 41 14.20 -12.83 -0.69
N ARG A 42 13.85 -13.47 -1.82
CA ARG A 42 13.35 -12.77 -3.03
C ARG A 42 12.19 -11.82 -2.74
N ARG A 43 11.26 -12.21 -1.85
CA ARG A 43 10.12 -11.37 -1.46
C ARG A 43 10.54 -10.10 -0.73
N VAL A 44 11.57 -10.18 0.09
CA VAL A 44 12.14 -9.00 0.77
C VAL A 44 12.83 -8.09 -0.24
N GLN A 45 13.54 -8.67 -1.22
CA GLN A 45 14.13 -7.87 -2.31
C GLN A 45 13.07 -7.12 -3.11
N MET A 46 11.97 -7.79 -3.48
CA MET A 46 10.85 -7.14 -4.18
C MET A 46 10.24 -6.01 -3.34
N LEU A 47 10.06 -6.21 -2.03
CA LEU A 47 9.56 -5.18 -1.12
C LEU A 47 10.49 -3.96 -1.04
N LEU A 48 11.79 -4.18 -0.92
CA LEU A 48 12.78 -3.09 -0.86
C LEU A 48 12.88 -2.38 -2.22
N LEU A 49 12.74 -3.11 -3.33
CA LEU A 49 12.74 -2.55 -4.67
C LEU A 49 11.49 -1.70 -4.92
N ALA A 50 10.30 -2.21 -4.59
CA ALA A 50 9.04 -1.47 -4.75
C ALA A 50 9.06 -0.17 -3.94
N SER A 51 9.45 -0.25 -2.65
CA SER A 51 9.56 0.95 -1.82
C SER A 51 10.63 1.94 -2.30
N PHE A 52 11.73 1.45 -2.90
CA PHE A 52 12.73 2.32 -3.52
C PHE A 52 12.19 3.01 -4.78
N ILE A 53 11.49 2.28 -5.67
CA ILE A 53 10.91 2.84 -6.89
C ILE A 53 9.87 3.90 -6.54
N GLY A 54 8.98 3.64 -5.58
CA GLY A 54 7.98 4.64 -5.16
C GLY A 54 8.59 5.89 -4.53
N PHE A 55 9.71 5.75 -3.81
CA PHE A 55 10.48 6.91 -3.36
C PHE A 55 11.15 7.65 -4.53
N ALA A 56 11.74 6.91 -5.47
CA ALA A 56 12.50 7.47 -6.59
C ALA A 56 11.62 8.17 -7.63
N SER A 57 10.40 7.70 -7.88
CA SER A 57 9.44 8.36 -8.79
C SER A 57 9.11 9.77 -8.32
N HIS A 58 9.08 9.97 -7.01
CA HIS A 58 8.87 11.25 -6.36
C HIS A 58 10.15 12.09 -6.20
N VAL A 59 11.31 11.72 -6.75
CA VAL A 59 12.51 12.61 -6.71
C VAL A 59 12.43 13.72 -7.77
N TYR A 60 11.68 13.53 -8.85
CA TYR A 60 11.68 14.42 -10.03
C TYR A 60 10.41 15.28 -10.17
N PHE A 61 9.98 15.92 -9.07
CA PHE A 61 8.73 16.71 -9.03
C PHE A 61 8.70 18.01 -9.84
N GLU A 62 9.81 18.46 -10.40
CA GLU A 62 9.91 19.79 -11.02
C GLU A 62 9.54 19.82 -12.51
N HIS A 63 9.26 18.68 -13.14
CA HIS A 63 8.99 18.62 -14.58
C HIS A 63 7.53 18.24 -14.85
N ASP A 64 6.80 19.17 -15.48
CA ASP A 64 5.50 19.07 -16.16
C ASP A 64 4.33 18.33 -15.46
N VAL A 65 3.09 18.81 -15.67
CA VAL A 65 1.90 18.30 -14.96
C VAL A 65 1.61 16.84 -15.30
N GLU A 66 1.73 16.47 -16.58
CA GLU A 66 1.48 15.10 -17.06
C GLU A 66 2.51 14.12 -16.49
N THR A 67 3.77 14.53 -16.44
CA THR A 67 4.87 13.73 -15.87
C THR A 67 4.69 13.55 -14.37
N MET A 68 4.19 14.58 -13.67
CA MET A 68 3.89 14.50 -12.23
C MET A 68 2.78 13.50 -11.91
N LEU A 69 1.71 13.44 -12.71
CA LEU A 69 0.62 12.47 -12.54
C LEU A 69 1.12 11.04 -12.73
N ALA A 70 1.84 10.78 -13.83
CA ALA A 70 2.39 9.46 -14.10
C ALA A 70 3.34 8.96 -12.99
N PHE A 71 4.16 9.84 -12.41
CA PHE A 71 5.02 9.47 -11.28
C PHE A 71 4.26 9.25 -9.97
N ASN A 72 3.14 9.94 -9.75
CA ASN A 72 2.25 9.68 -8.62
C ASN A 72 1.66 8.26 -8.72
N ASP A 73 1.17 7.87 -9.89
CA ASP A 73 0.59 6.54 -10.15
C ASP A 73 1.61 5.44 -9.90
N ILE A 74 2.85 5.63 -10.37
CA ILE A 74 3.96 4.69 -10.11
C ILE A 74 4.21 4.57 -8.61
N SER A 75 4.24 5.69 -7.88
CA SER A 75 4.45 5.67 -6.42
C SER A 75 3.29 4.98 -5.70
N GLU A 76 2.06 5.21 -6.13
CA GLU A 76 0.84 4.64 -5.54
C GLU A 76 0.80 3.13 -5.70
N ALA A 77 1.04 2.65 -6.93
CA ALA A 77 1.20 1.23 -7.22
C ALA A 77 2.34 0.62 -6.38
N CYS A 78 3.46 1.32 -6.21
CA CYS A 78 4.56 0.87 -5.36
C CYS A 78 4.20 0.80 -3.87
N ALA A 79 3.43 1.75 -3.35
CA ALA A 79 2.97 1.77 -1.96
C ALA A 79 2.00 0.61 -1.69
N GLN A 80 1.03 0.37 -2.58
CA GLN A 80 0.15 -0.78 -2.56
C GLN A 80 0.92 -2.10 -2.59
N LEU A 81 1.81 -2.26 -3.56
CA LEU A 81 2.63 -3.45 -3.75
C LEU A 81 3.48 -3.73 -2.51
N THR A 82 4.09 -2.69 -1.94
CA THR A 82 4.86 -2.76 -0.69
C THR A 82 4.01 -3.25 0.47
N PHE A 83 2.78 -2.74 0.57
CA PHE A 83 1.84 -3.16 1.60
C PHE A 83 1.42 -4.63 1.43
N LEU A 84 1.05 -5.05 0.22
CA LEU A 84 0.67 -6.43 -0.10
C LEU A 84 1.81 -7.42 0.19
N ILE A 85 3.05 -7.09 -0.21
CA ILE A 85 4.21 -7.96 0.04
C ILE A 85 4.47 -8.09 1.55
N GLN A 86 4.34 -7.02 2.34
CA GLN A 86 4.47 -7.10 3.80
C GLN A 86 3.48 -8.07 4.43
N ILE A 87 2.21 -8.00 4.03
CA ILE A 87 1.17 -8.92 4.52
C ILE A 87 1.48 -10.36 4.12
N THR A 88 1.92 -10.55 2.88
CA THR A 88 2.27 -11.87 2.34
C THR A 88 3.47 -12.49 3.05
N LEU A 89 4.49 -11.70 3.39
CA LEU A 89 5.62 -12.15 4.19
C LEU A 89 5.19 -12.64 5.58
N ILE A 90 4.27 -11.92 6.23
CA ILE A 90 3.72 -12.33 7.53
C ILE A 90 2.84 -13.58 7.38
N GLY A 91 1.96 -13.62 6.38
CA GLY A 91 1.08 -14.74 6.10
C GLY A 91 1.85 -16.03 5.80
N HIS A 92 2.96 -15.94 5.08
CA HIS A 92 3.82 -17.11 4.79
C HIS A 92 4.47 -17.69 6.05
N ALA A 93 4.89 -16.83 6.99
CA ALA A 93 5.44 -17.28 8.27
C ALA A 93 4.37 -18.02 9.12
N VAL A 94 3.10 -17.63 9.00
CA VAL A 94 1.96 -18.32 9.64
C VAL A 94 1.62 -19.62 8.93
N ARG A 95 1.63 -19.63 7.58
CA ARG A 95 1.42 -20.84 6.76
C ARG A 95 2.36 -21.97 7.14
N ALA A 96 3.65 -21.64 7.34
CA ALA A 96 4.66 -22.60 7.75
C ALA A 96 4.33 -23.29 9.10
N LYS A 97 3.57 -22.62 9.98
CA LYS A 97 3.18 -23.14 11.30
C LYS A 97 1.86 -23.93 11.27
N VAL A 98 0.85 -23.43 10.56
CA VAL A 98 -0.54 -23.92 10.69
C VAL A 98 -0.89 -25.00 9.65
N LYS A 99 -0.13 -25.12 8.55
CA LYS A 99 -0.27 -26.16 7.49
C LYS A 99 -1.70 -26.41 6.97
N LEU A 100 -2.58 -25.41 7.03
CA LEU A 100 -3.94 -25.51 6.49
C LEU A 100 -3.95 -25.34 4.95
N ARG A 101 -4.88 -26.02 4.28
CA ARG A 101 -5.06 -25.89 2.82
C ARG A 101 -5.59 -24.52 2.42
N SER A 102 -6.47 -23.91 3.22
CA SER A 102 -7.05 -22.61 2.89
C SER A 102 -6.01 -21.47 2.89
N ILE A 103 -5.11 -21.40 3.88
CA ILE A 103 -4.03 -20.39 3.89
C ILE A 103 -3.08 -20.54 2.69
N THR A 104 -2.94 -21.77 2.16
CA THR A 104 -2.15 -22.03 0.96
C THR A 104 -2.78 -21.38 -0.28
N TRP A 105 -4.09 -21.53 -0.48
CA TRP A 105 -4.82 -20.86 -1.56
C TRP A 105 -4.75 -19.34 -1.45
N PHE A 106 -4.97 -18.78 -0.26
CA PHE A 106 -4.83 -17.34 -0.04
C PHE A 106 -3.40 -16.84 -0.31
N THR A 107 -2.37 -17.61 0.05
CA THR A 107 -0.99 -17.23 -0.26
C THR A 107 -0.74 -17.23 -1.77
N TYR A 108 -1.28 -18.20 -2.52
CA TYR A 108 -1.17 -18.20 -3.98
C TYR A 108 -1.91 -17.04 -4.63
N ALA A 109 -3.11 -16.71 -4.13
CA ALA A 109 -3.84 -15.52 -4.58
C ALA A 109 -3.02 -14.24 -4.33
N ALA A 110 -2.41 -14.10 -3.15
CA ALA A 110 -1.54 -12.98 -2.84
C ALA A 110 -0.32 -12.91 -3.77
N GLU A 111 0.31 -14.04 -4.09
CA GLU A 111 1.44 -14.07 -5.03
C GLU A 111 1.02 -13.72 -6.46
N ALA A 112 -0.17 -14.15 -6.90
CA ALA A 112 -0.72 -13.74 -8.19
C ALA A 112 -0.98 -12.23 -8.24
N LEU A 113 -1.58 -11.65 -7.19
CA LEU A 113 -1.80 -10.22 -7.08
C LEU A 113 -0.48 -9.44 -7.08
N ILE A 114 0.55 -9.89 -6.36
CA ILE A 114 1.89 -9.28 -6.39
C ILE A 114 2.44 -9.23 -7.82
N LEU A 115 2.30 -10.32 -8.59
CA LEU A 115 2.77 -10.35 -9.98
C LEU A 115 1.98 -9.40 -10.88
N LEU A 116 0.65 -9.34 -10.72
CA LEU A 116 -0.20 -8.42 -11.47
C LEU A 116 0.13 -6.96 -11.12
N ASP A 117 0.35 -6.63 -9.85
CA ASP A 117 0.72 -5.29 -9.39
C ASP A 117 2.10 -4.87 -9.93
N TRP A 118 3.06 -5.80 -10.06
CA TRP A 118 4.33 -5.52 -10.74
C TRP A 118 4.13 -5.19 -12.22
N VAL A 119 3.26 -5.93 -12.91
CA VAL A 119 2.92 -5.65 -14.32
C VAL A 119 2.21 -4.29 -14.42
N ASN A 120 1.33 -3.97 -13.48
CA ASN A 120 0.64 -2.69 -13.42
C ASN A 120 1.62 -1.53 -13.25
N MET A 121 2.53 -1.63 -12.28
CA MET A 121 3.58 -0.61 -12.08
C MET A 121 4.47 -0.44 -13.32
N LEU A 122 4.81 -1.54 -14.00
CA LEU A 122 5.57 -1.45 -15.27
C LEU A 122 4.75 -0.78 -16.38
N ALA A 123 3.43 -1.02 -16.45
CA ALA A 123 2.56 -0.34 -17.39
C ALA A 123 2.53 1.17 -17.13
N SER A 124 2.36 1.59 -15.87
CA SER A 124 2.45 3.01 -15.47
C SER A 124 3.81 3.62 -15.79
N ALA A 125 4.91 2.87 -15.65
CA ALA A 125 6.25 3.33 -16.03
C ALA A 125 6.44 3.48 -17.54
N VAL A 126 5.80 2.63 -18.35
CA VAL A 126 5.79 2.74 -19.82
C VAL A 126 4.95 3.93 -20.27
N GLU A 127 3.82 4.16 -19.61
CA GLU A 127 2.97 5.32 -19.84
C GLU A 127 3.70 6.63 -19.51
N ALA A 128 4.41 6.68 -18.38
CA ALA A 128 5.28 7.79 -18.02
C ALA A 128 6.40 8.06 -19.03
N ALA A 129 6.76 7.08 -19.86
CA ALA A 129 7.74 7.23 -20.95
C ALA A 129 7.12 7.76 -22.26
N GLY A 130 5.82 8.08 -22.27
CA GLY A 130 5.10 8.66 -23.41
C GLY A 130 4.49 7.64 -24.37
N VAL A 131 4.34 6.39 -23.96
CA VAL A 131 3.64 5.36 -24.74
C VAL A 131 2.20 5.29 -24.25
N ASP A 132 1.23 5.55 -25.12
CA ASP A 132 -0.19 5.47 -24.79
C ASP A 132 -0.60 4.01 -24.52
N VAL A 133 -0.95 3.73 -23.27
CA VAL A 133 -1.34 2.42 -22.75
C VAL A 133 -2.87 2.42 -22.64
N GLY A 134 -3.57 2.37 -23.77
CA GLY A 134 -4.98 2.78 -23.89
C GLY A 134 -5.99 2.29 -22.84
N ASP A 135 -7.12 3.01 -22.75
CA ASP A 135 -8.22 2.98 -21.76
C ASP A 135 -8.52 1.66 -21.03
N GLY A 136 -8.44 0.52 -21.73
CA GLY A 136 -8.67 -0.79 -21.12
C GLY A 136 -7.68 -1.13 -19.99
N LEU A 137 -6.44 -0.63 -20.08
CA LEU A 137 -5.42 -0.85 -19.05
C LEU A 137 -5.63 0.05 -17.83
N HIS A 138 -6.14 1.28 -18.00
CA HIS A 138 -6.55 2.12 -16.88
C HIS A 138 -7.68 1.48 -16.06
N VAL A 139 -8.71 0.96 -16.73
CA VAL A 139 -9.81 0.25 -16.06
C VAL A 139 -9.29 -0.99 -15.33
N PHE A 140 -8.37 -1.73 -15.96
CA PHE A 140 -7.74 -2.89 -15.32
C PHE A 140 -6.93 -2.50 -14.08
N SER A 141 -6.11 -1.44 -14.16
CA SER A 141 -5.33 -0.91 -13.05
C SER A 141 -6.21 -0.58 -11.85
N ASN A 142 -7.29 0.17 -12.08
CA ASN A 142 -8.20 0.59 -11.03
C ASN A 142 -8.94 -0.60 -10.37
N VAL A 143 -9.37 -1.56 -11.18
CA VAL A 143 -10.00 -2.79 -10.66
C VAL A 143 -8.99 -3.63 -9.86
N LEU A 144 -7.76 -3.75 -10.36
CA LEU A 144 -6.70 -4.49 -9.69
C LEU A 144 -6.36 -3.86 -8.34
N GLU A 145 -6.23 -2.54 -8.29
CA GLU A 145 -6.05 -1.76 -7.06
C GLU A 145 -7.15 -2.04 -6.03
N SER A 146 -8.41 -1.84 -6.41
CA SER A 146 -9.55 -2.08 -5.53
C SER A 146 -9.59 -3.52 -5.01
N VAL A 147 -9.33 -4.51 -5.87
CA VAL A 147 -9.26 -5.93 -5.50
C VAL A 147 -8.11 -6.20 -4.54
N THR A 148 -6.92 -5.67 -4.82
CA THR A 148 -5.73 -5.86 -3.97
C THR A 148 -5.92 -5.25 -2.59
N LEU A 149 -6.40 -4.00 -2.52
CA LEU A 149 -6.62 -3.30 -1.25
C LEU A 149 -7.74 -3.92 -0.43
N THR A 150 -8.78 -4.48 -1.07
CA THR A 150 -9.83 -5.24 -0.39
C THR A 150 -9.34 -6.62 0.09
N PHE A 151 -8.48 -7.27 -0.70
CA PHE A 151 -7.91 -8.57 -0.36
C PHE A 151 -7.01 -8.50 0.90
N VAL A 152 -6.25 -7.42 1.06
CA VAL A 152 -5.30 -7.23 2.17
C VAL A 152 -5.93 -7.37 3.58
N PRO A 153 -7.00 -6.65 3.97
CA PRO A 153 -7.67 -6.83 5.26
C PRO A 153 -8.19 -8.25 5.43
N ILE A 154 -8.84 -8.79 4.39
CA ILE A 154 -9.43 -10.14 4.44
C ILE A 154 -8.35 -11.16 4.73
N PHE A 155 -7.28 -11.17 3.95
CA PHE A 155 -6.18 -12.11 4.12
C PHE A 155 -5.51 -11.95 5.48
N ARG A 156 -5.31 -10.70 5.92
CA ARG A 156 -4.66 -10.39 7.19
C ARG A 156 -5.44 -10.89 8.41
N PHE A 157 -6.70 -10.49 8.53
CA PHE A 157 -7.52 -10.87 9.68
C PHE A 157 -7.90 -12.35 9.62
N TYR A 158 -7.96 -12.94 8.42
CA TYR A 158 -8.13 -14.37 8.27
C TYR A 158 -6.98 -15.15 8.93
N TYR A 159 -5.71 -14.89 8.59
CA TYR A 159 -4.62 -15.65 9.22
C TYR A 159 -4.46 -15.33 10.71
N LEU A 160 -4.74 -14.09 11.15
CA LEU A 160 -4.73 -13.76 12.58
C LEU A 160 -5.79 -14.56 13.35
N SER A 161 -6.97 -14.74 12.75
CA SER A 161 -8.05 -15.56 13.31
C SER A 161 -7.72 -17.07 13.38
N LEU A 162 -6.73 -17.54 12.60
CA LEU A 162 -6.23 -18.92 12.70
C LEU A 162 -5.29 -19.10 13.91
N SER A 163 -4.59 -18.04 14.31
CA SER A 163 -3.67 -18.04 15.45
C SER A 163 -4.32 -17.68 16.79
N SER A 164 -5.44 -16.98 16.74
CA SER A 164 -6.20 -16.49 17.90
C SER A 164 -7.69 -16.45 17.56
N SER A 165 -8.60 -16.62 18.52
CA SER A 165 -10.04 -16.59 18.21
C SER A 165 -10.44 -15.27 17.55
N PHE A 166 -11.32 -15.31 16.54
CA PHE A 166 -11.78 -14.11 15.82
C PHE A 166 -12.36 -13.04 16.77
N ARG A 167 -13.05 -13.46 17.83
CA ARG A 167 -13.60 -12.54 18.84
C ARG A 167 -12.49 -11.79 19.60
N GLN A 168 -11.37 -12.48 19.85
CA GLN A 168 -10.20 -11.88 20.50
C GLN A 168 -9.51 -10.89 19.58
N VAL A 169 -9.32 -11.26 18.30
CA VAL A 169 -8.81 -10.35 17.24
C VAL A 169 -9.65 -9.08 17.17
N LEU A 170 -10.97 -9.21 17.13
CA LEU A 170 -11.89 -8.08 17.06
C LEU A 170 -11.86 -7.22 18.33
N SER A 171 -11.51 -7.80 19.49
CA SER A 171 -11.41 -7.03 20.74
C SER A 171 -10.10 -6.26 20.87
N GLU A 172 -8.99 -6.88 20.46
CA GLU A 172 -7.63 -6.36 20.67
C GLU A 172 -7.13 -5.48 19.50
N ARG A 173 -7.66 -5.70 18.29
CA ARG A 173 -7.14 -5.10 17.03
C ARG A 173 -8.15 -4.21 16.30
N LYS A 174 -9.11 -3.62 17.02
CA LYS A 174 -10.16 -2.75 16.43
C LYS A 174 -9.60 -1.61 15.59
N LEU A 175 -8.60 -0.92 16.11
CA LEU A 175 -7.99 0.23 15.43
C LEU A 175 -7.21 -0.21 14.18
N GLU A 176 -6.54 -1.36 14.26
CA GLU A 176 -5.90 -1.97 13.08
C GLU A 176 -6.94 -2.33 12.03
N MET A 177 -8.03 -3.02 12.39
CA MET A 177 -9.13 -3.32 11.46
C MET A 177 -9.67 -2.05 10.80
N LEU A 178 -9.94 -1.02 11.58
CA LEU A 178 -10.43 0.26 11.07
C LEU A 178 -9.46 0.85 10.04
N CYS A 179 -8.16 0.96 10.36
CA CYS A 179 -7.18 1.51 9.42
C CYS A 179 -7.10 0.70 8.12
N TYR A 180 -7.15 -0.63 8.18
CA TYR A 180 -7.14 -1.46 6.98
C TYR A 180 -8.41 -1.29 6.13
N PHE A 181 -9.58 -1.12 6.75
CA PHE A 181 -10.81 -0.79 6.01
C PHE A 181 -10.76 0.60 5.40
N LEU A 182 -10.17 1.58 6.09
CA LEU A 182 -9.98 2.94 5.56
C LEU A 182 -9.06 2.96 4.34
N VAL A 183 -8.02 2.12 4.31
CA VAL A 183 -7.18 1.93 3.10
C VAL A 183 -8.03 1.32 1.97
N ALA A 184 -8.83 0.30 2.26
CA ALA A 184 -9.63 -0.39 1.24
C ALA A 184 -10.75 0.46 0.63
N THR A 185 -11.22 1.49 1.35
CA THR A 185 -12.32 2.38 0.93
C THR A 185 -11.84 3.79 0.62
N HIS A 186 -10.53 3.93 0.35
CA HIS A 186 -9.91 5.25 0.25
C HIS A 186 -10.44 6.03 -0.96
N GLU A 187 -10.58 5.40 -2.13
CA GLU A 187 -11.18 5.98 -3.34
C GLU A 187 -12.61 6.47 -3.12
N ASP A 188 -13.47 5.69 -2.46
CA ASP A 188 -14.90 5.99 -2.28
C ASP A 188 -15.12 7.36 -1.61
N VAL A 189 -14.27 7.71 -0.65
CA VAL A 189 -14.35 8.98 0.08
C VAL A 189 -14.08 10.16 -0.86
N PHE A 190 -13.10 10.03 -1.75
CA PHE A 190 -12.69 11.09 -2.65
C PHE A 190 -13.58 11.20 -3.87
N ILE A 191 -14.18 10.10 -4.35
CA ILE A 191 -15.23 10.12 -5.38
C ILE A 191 -16.43 10.95 -4.90
N VAL A 192 -16.86 10.77 -3.64
CA VAL A 192 -17.97 11.55 -3.07
C VAL A 192 -17.60 13.03 -2.93
N LEU A 193 -16.35 13.34 -2.55
CA LEU A 193 -15.86 14.71 -2.44
C LEU A 193 -15.76 15.40 -3.80
N GLU A 194 -15.26 14.71 -4.82
CA GLU A 194 -15.22 15.20 -6.20
C GLU A 194 -16.63 15.46 -6.72
N HIS A 195 -17.57 14.55 -6.51
CA HIS A 195 -18.97 14.76 -6.89
C HIS A 195 -19.61 15.98 -6.19
N ALA A 196 -19.23 16.24 -4.95
CA ALA A 196 -19.75 17.37 -4.17
C ALA A 196 -19.08 18.72 -4.50
N THR A 197 -17.81 18.71 -4.92
CA THR A 197 -17.00 19.94 -5.09
C THR A 197 -16.69 20.28 -6.55
N GLY A 198 -16.77 19.31 -7.46
CA GLY A 198 -16.44 19.46 -8.89
C GLY A 198 -14.95 19.66 -9.18
N VAL A 199 -14.07 19.30 -8.26
CA VAL A 199 -12.60 19.49 -8.32
C VAL A 199 -11.93 18.13 -8.07
N SER A 200 -10.82 17.86 -8.75
CA SER A 200 -10.07 16.60 -8.54
C SER A 200 -9.32 16.62 -7.21
N TRP A 201 -9.42 15.52 -6.46
CA TRP A 201 -8.76 15.35 -5.14
C TRP A 201 -7.68 14.26 -5.15
N GLU A 202 -7.22 13.86 -6.33
CA GLU A 202 -6.29 12.75 -6.57
C GLU A 202 -5.04 12.79 -5.67
N TYR A 203 -4.37 13.94 -5.59
CA TYR A 203 -3.19 14.08 -4.73
C TYR A 203 -3.53 14.01 -3.22
N ALA A 204 -4.71 14.47 -2.82
CA ALA A 204 -5.16 14.34 -1.43
C ALA A 204 -5.54 12.89 -1.09
N GLN A 205 -6.14 12.18 -2.05
CA GLN A 205 -6.36 10.74 -2.00
C GLN A 205 -5.03 10.00 -1.83
N GLY A 206 -4.03 10.32 -2.63
CA GLY A 206 -2.70 9.73 -2.55
C GLY A 206 -2.04 9.90 -1.17
N ILE A 207 -2.18 11.07 -0.53
CA ILE A 207 -1.73 11.28 0.86
C ILE A 207 -2.51 10.42 1.84
N TYR A 208 -3.83 10.39 1.69
CA TYR A 208 -4.69 9.64 2.59
C TYR A 208 -4.38 8.13 2.54
N MET A 209 -4.20 7.58 1.34
CA MET A 209 -3.81 6.18 1.13
C MET A 209 -2.44 5.88 1.76
N ARG A 210 -1.41 6.68 1.45
CA ARG A 210 -0.06 6.49 2.01
C ARG A 210 -0.01 6.65 3.53
N SER A 211 -0.70 7.67 4.09
CA SER A 211 -0.73 7.91 5.54
C SER A 211 -1.45 6.81 6.32
N THR A 212 -2.52 6.25 5.75
CA THR A 212 -3.23 5.11 6.35
C THR A 212 -2.41 3.82 6.26
N ILE A 213 -1.69 3.58 5.15
CA ILE A 213 -0.72 2.47 5.03
C ILE A 213 0.40 2.61 6.06
N VAL A 214 1.02 3.78 6.18
CA VAL A 214 2.07 4.04 7.19
C VAL A 214 1.52 3.79 8.60
N THR A 215 0.30 4.25 8.89
CA THR A 215 -0.36 3.99 10.18
C THR A 215 -0.55 2.49 10.42
N CYS A 216 -1.01 1.73 9.43
CA CYS A 216 -1.11 0.26 9.52
C CYS A 216 0.23 -0.39 9.87
N ILE A 217 1.32 0.05 9.23
CA ILE A 217 2.67 -0.45 9.49
C ILE A 217 3.13 -0.11 10.93
N LEU A 218 2.89 1.12 11.39
CA LEU A 218 3.24 1.57 12.74
C LEU A 218 2.44 0.82 13.83
N LEU A 219 1.18 0.49 13.58
CA LEU A 219 0.37 -0.31 14.50
C LEU A 219 0.90 -1.73 14.63
N ASN A 220 1.34 -2.33 13.51
CA ASN A 220 1.98 -3.64 13.50
C ASN A 220 3.26 -3.67 14.33
N LEU A 221 4.05 -2.59 14.26
CA LEU A 221 5.24 -2.42 15.09
C LEU A 221 4.93 -2.30 16.57
N ARG A 222 3.99 -1.43 16.94
CA ARG A 222 3.61 -1.22 18.34
C ARG A 222 3.20 -2.53 19.00
N GLN A 223 2.50 -3.40 18.27
CA GLN A 223 2.14 -4.71 18.78
C GLN A 223 3.35 -5.65 18.93
N LYS A 224 4.30 -5.61 18.00
CA LYS A 224 5.55 -6.38 18.12
C LYS A 224 6.45 -5.90 19.26
N ALA A 225 6.38 -4.60 19.60
CA ALA A 225 7.20 -3.97 20.63
C ALA A 225 6.59 -4.03 22.05
N ARG A 226 5.30 -4.36 22.22
CA ARG A 226 4.66 -4.46 23.55
C ARG A 226 5.31 -5.57 24.39
N PRO A 227 6.01 -5.24 25.49
CA PRO A 227 6.55 -6.23 26.41
C PRO A 227 5.39 -6.74 27.29
N GLY A 228 4.97 -7.98 27.09
CA GLY A 228 3.89 -8.58 27.90
C GLY A 228 3.16 -9.76 27.25
N VAL A 229 3.23 -9.89 25.92
CA VAL A 229 2.90 -11.16 25.25
C VAL A 229 4.20 -11.93 25.15
N ALA A 230 4.35 -12.99 25.96
CA ALA A 230 5.54 -13.81 26.01
C ALA A 230 6.06 -14.15 24.59
N PRO A 231 7.39 -14.10 24.35
CA PRO A 231 8.01 -14.52 23.10
C PRO A 231 7.94 -16.04 23.00
N SER A 232 6.77 -16.58 22.68
CA SER A 232 6.61 -17.96 22.25
C SER A 232 7.20 -18.09 20.84
N ARG A 233 8.50 -18.43 20.83
CA ARG A 233 9.35 -18.80 19.69
C ARG A 233 9.94 -17.65 18.88
N ARG A 234 11.13 -17.27 19.34
CA ARG A 234 12.30 -16.82 18.57
C ARG A 234 12.15 -17.08 17.07
N MET A 235 12.10 -15.99 16.31
CA MET A 235 12.52 -15.97 14.92
C MET A 235 14.04 -16.10 14.93
N ALA A 236 14.53 -17.29 14.61
CA ALA A 236 15.83 -17.54 14.01
C ALA A 236 15.57 -17.94 12.56
#